data_AF-G8QWK9-F1
#
_entry.id   AF-G8QWK9-F1
#
_cell.length_a   1.000
_cell.length_b   1.000
_cell.length_c   1.000
_cell.angle_alpha   90.00
_cell.angle_beta   90.00
_cell.angle_gamma   90.00
#
_symmetry.space_group_name_H-M   'P 1'
#
loop_
_entity.id
_entity.type
_entity.pdbx_description
1 polymer ?
#
loop_
_entity_poly.entity_id
_entity_poly.type
_entity_poly.pdbx_seq_one_letter_code
_entity_poly.pdbx_strand_id
1 'polypeptide(L)' 'MTEQIRDQILKVRDSGLTNMFNTGAVQWIASQMGLTELVDYLDGDNTREYAHFILTGEG' A
#
# COMPACT_ATOMS: atom_id res chain seq x y z
N MET A 1 0.48 9.24 -6.66
CA MET A 1 -0.38 8.54 -5.69
C MET A 1 -1.37 9.53 -5.08
N THR A 2 -2.58 9.12 -4.70
CA THR A 2 -3.55 10.04 -4.04
C THR A 2 -3.34 10.06 -2.52
N GLU A 3 -3.80 11.12 -1.83
CA GLU A 3 -3.75 11.20 -0.36
C GLU A 3 -4.48 10.04 0.32
N GLN A 4 -5.60 9.59 -0.24
CA GLN A 4 -6.34 8.45 0.32
C GLN A 4 -5.55 7.14 0.22
N ILE A 5 -4.89 6.87 -0.91
CA ILE A 5 -4.02 5.68 -1.06
C ILE A 5 -2.87 5.75 -0.06
N ARG A 6 -2.25 6.93 0.09
CA ARG A 6 -1.19 7.15 1.08
C ARG A 6 -1.64 6.79 2.49
N ASP A 7 -2.79 7.30 2.93
CA ASP A 7 -3.34 6.99 4.25
C ASP A 7 -3.61 5.50 4.46
N GLN A 8 -4.08 4.80 3.42
CA GLN A 8 -4.29 3.36 3.46
C GLN A 8 -2.97 2.59 3.57
N ILE A 9 -1.93 3.01 2.85
CA ILE A 9 -0.58 2.42 2.95
C ILE A 9 -0.03 2.59 4.37
N LEU A 10 -0.21 3.78 4.96
CA LEU A 10 0.23 4.06 6.33
C LEU A 10 -0.53 3.20 7.35
N LYS A 11 -1.84 2.99 7.16
CA LYS A 11 -2.62 2.05 8.01
C LYS A 11 -2.07 0.63 7.96
N VAL A 12 -1.73 0.11 6.77
CA VAL A 12 -1.13 -1.23 6.65
C VAL A 12 0.25 -1.27 7.27
N ARG A 13 1.07 -0.22 7.07
CA ARG A 13 2.40 -0.12 7.69
C ARG A 13 2.31 -0.12 9.21
N ASP A 14 1.41 0.67 9.77
CA ASP A 14 1.25 0.83 11.22
C ASP A 14 0.69 -0.47 11.86
N SER A 15 0.05 -1.35 11.09
CA SER A 15 -0.34 -2.69 11.55
C SER A 15 0.86 -3.59 11.89
N GLY A 16 2.02 -3.36 11.27
CA GLY A 16 3.23 -4.16 11.47
C GLY A 16 3.13 -5.63 11.04
N LEU A 17 2.07 -6.03 10.32
CA LEU A 17 1.77 -7.43 10.00
C LEU A 17 2.61 -8.00 8.85
N THR A 18 3.16 -7.14 7.98
CA THR A 18 3.97 -7.56 6.84
C THR A 18 5.08 -6.55 6.54
N ASN A 19 6.10 -7.00 5.81
CA ASN A 19 7.03 -6.11 5.15
C ASN A 19 6.32 -5.36 4.01
N MET A 20 6.49 -4.04 3.94
CA MET A 20 5.81 -3.19 2.95
C MET A 20 6.23 -3.46 1.50
N PHE A 21 7.37 -4.12 1.24
CA PHE A 21 7.77 -4.53 -0.11
C PHE A 21 7.13 -5.86 -0.54
N ASN A 22 6.50 -6.60 0.37
CA ASN A 22 5.70 -7.75 0.02
C ASN A 22 4.30 -7.28 -0.40
N THR A 23 4.18 -6.80 -1.63
CA THR A 23 2.93 -6.22 -2.16
C THR A 23 1.76 -7.20 -2.14
N GLY A 24 2.00 -8.49 -2.36
CA GLY A 24 0.95 -9.51 -2.25
C GLY A 24 0.38 -9.63 -0.84
N ALA A 25 1.24 -9.60 0.18
CA ALA A 25 0.79 -9.59 1.58
C ALA A 25 0.12 -8.26 1.96
N VAL A 26 0.65 -7.13 1.47
CA VAL A 26 0.03 -5.80 1.67
C VAL A 26 -1.36 -5.76 1.06
N GLN A 27 -1.54 -6.27 -0.16
CA GLN A 27 -2.84 -6.34 -0.83
C GLN A 27 -3.82 -7.25 -0.07
N TRP A 28 -3.35 -8.40 0.41
CA TRP A 28 -4.17 -9.29 1.24
C TRP A 28 -4.63 -8.62 2.55
N ILE A 29 -3.71 -7.98 3.28
CA ILE A 29 -4.04 -7.25 4.52
C ILE A 29 -4.98 -6.08 4.23
N ALA A 30 -4.71 -5.31 3.18
CA ALA A 30 -5.55 -4.20 2.74
C ALA A 30 -6.97 -4.67 2.45
N SER A 31 -7.13 -5.81 1.78
CA SER A 31 -8.43 -6.45 1.56
C SER A 31 -9.14 -6.82 2.86
N GLN A 32 -8.42 -7.41 3.84
CA GLN A 32 -8.99 -7.72 5.16
C GLN A 32 -9.39 -6.47 5.97
N MET A 33 -8.68 -5.37 5.78
CA MET A 33 -8.95 -4.08 6.43
C MET A 33 -10.01 -3.22 5.70
N GLY A 34 -10.53 -3.69 4.56
CA GLY A 34 -11.50 -2.94 3.75
C GLY A 34 -10.91 -1.73 3.01
N LEU A 35 -9.60 -1.73 2.76
CA LEU A 35 -8.85 -0.65 2.08
C LEU A 35 -8.87 -0.87 0.57
N THR A 36 -10.05 -0.70 -0.05
CA THR A 36 -10.30 -1.07 -1.45
C THR A 36 -9.46 -0.28 -2.45
N GLU A 37 -9.22 1.01 -2.21
CA GLU A 37 -8.42 1.85 -3.13
C GLU A 37 -6.95 1.41 -3.17
N LEU A 38 -6.38 0.97 -2.04
CA LEU A 38 -5.04 0.40 -1.99
C LEU A 38 -4.96 -0.95 -2.70
N VAL A 39 -5.99 -1.78 -2.56
CA VAL A 39 -6.07 -3.07 -3.27
C VAL A 39 -6.07 -2.85 -4.78
N ASP A 40 -6.93 -1.94 -5.27
CA ASP A 40 -7.04 -1.61 -6.69
C ASP A 40 -5.75 -0.94 -7.21
N TYR A 41 -5.13 -0.08 -6.38
CA TYR A 41 -3.90 0.61 -6.73
C TYR A 41 -2.71 -0.35 -6.91
N LEU A 42 -2.61 -1.39 -6.07
CA LEU A 42 -1.57 -2.42 -6.15
C LEU A 42 -1.83 -3.44 -7.26
N ASP A 43 -3.08 -3.60 -7.69
CA ASP A 43 -3.45 -4.44 -8.84
C ASP A 43 -3.11 -3.75 -10.18
N GLY A 44 -3.23 -2.41 -10.22
CA GLY A 44 -2.65 -1.59 -11.27
C GLY A 44 -1.11 -1.63 -11.21
N ASP A 45 -0.44 -1.49 -12.36
CA ASP A 45 1.02 -1.59 -12.55
C ASP A 45 1.86 -0.48 -11.83
N ASN A 46 1.34 0.07 -10.72
CA ASN A 46 1.88 1.19 -9.94
C ASN A 46 2.90 0.75 -8.87
N THR A 47 3.40 -0.49 -8.96
CA THR A 47 4.38 -1.06 -8.00
C THR A 47 5.64 -0.20 -7.88
N ARG A 48 6.04 0.48 -8.96
CA ARG A 48 7.20 1.39 -8.95
C ARG A 48 6.97 2.65 -8.14
N GLU A 49 5.82 3.30 -8.31
CA GLU A 49 5.44 4.50 -7.57
C GLU A 49 5.22 4.18 -6.09
N TYR A 50 4.56 3.05 -5.81
CA TYR A 50 4.43 2.51 -4.46
C TYR A 50 5.79 2.27 -3.78
N ALA A 51 6.70 1.56 -4.45
CA ALA A 51 8.03 1.27 -3.89
C ALA A 51 8.85 2.55 -3.67
N HIS A 52 8.72 3.54 -4.56
CA HIS A 52 9.32 4.85 -4.38
C HIS A 52 8.80 5.52 -3.11
N PHE A 53 7.47 5.57 -2.93
CA PHE A 53 6.84 6.13 -1.75
C PHE A 53 7.29 5.44 -0.45
N ILE A 54 7.38 4.11 -0.43
CA ILE A 54 7.87 3.38 0.75
C ILE A 54 9.33 3.72 1.09
N LEU A 55 10.17 4.00 0.08
CA LEU A 55 11.59 4.32 0.25
C LEU A 55 11.84 5.80 0.62
N THR A 56 11.12 6.73 0.00
CA THR A 56 11.41 8.18 0.09
C THR A 56 10.37 8.94 0.89
N GLY A 57 9.17 8.40 1.07
CA GLY A 57 8.01 9.13 1.58
C GLY A 57 7.39 10.11 0.57
N GLU A 58 7.93 10.18 -0.65
CA GLU A 58 7.48 11.06 -1.73
C GLU A 58 6.61 10.26 -2.74
N GLY A 59 5.46 10.79 -3.15
CA GLY A 59 4.55 10.13 -4.10
C GLY A 59 3.13 10.69 -4.18
#